data_AF-A0A2X3JNZ8-F1
#
_entry.id   AF-A0A2X3JNZ8-F1
#
_cell.length_a   1.000
_cell.length_b   1.000
_cell.length_c   1.000
_cell.angle_alpha   90.00
_cell.angle_beta   90.00
_cell.angle_gamma   90.00
#
_symmetry.space_group_name_H-M   'P 1'
#
loop_
_entity.id
_entity.type
_entity.pdbx_description
1 polymer ?
#
loop_
_entity_poly.entity_id
_entity_poly.type
_entity_poly.pdbx_seq_one_letter_code
_entity_poly.pdbx_strand_id
1 'polypeptide(L)'
;MCQKALPLTNGFEFIGHPFTAILVACLVAIYGLAMRQGMPKDKVMEICGHALQPAGIILLVIGAGGVFKQVLVDSGVGPALGEALTGMGLPIAITCFVLAAAVRIIQGSATVACLTAVGLVMPIIEQLNYSGAQMAALSICIAGGSIVVSHVNDAGFLVVR
;
A
#
# COMPACT_ATOMS: atom_id res chain seq x y z
N MET A 1 -3.01 8.29 23.55
CA MET A 1 -2.73 8.35 25.01
C MET A 1 -2.90 6.99 25.71
N CYS A 2 -2.18 5.94 25.28
CA CYS A 2 -1.89 4.80 26.17
C CYS A 2 -0.64 4.05 25.67
N GLN A 3 0.47 4.76 25.52
CA GLN A 3 1.81 4.18 25.45
C GLN A 3 2.32 4.07 26.89
N LYS A 4 1.80 3.12 27.66
CA LYS A 4 2.48 2.64 28.86
C LYS A 4 3.15 1.33 28.49
N ALA A 5 4.45 1.42 28.25
CA ALA A 5 5.33 0.31 27.94
C ALA A 5 5.27 -0.76 29.03
N LEU A 6 4.71 -1.93 28.69
CA LEU A 6 5.09 -3.18 29.33
C LEU A 6 6.32 -3.71 28.57
N PRO A 7 7.34 -4.28 29.22
CA PRO A 7 8.45 -4.94 28.51
C PRO A 7 7.96 -6.09 27.61
N LEU A 8 6.75 -6.62 27.87
CA LEU A 8 6.07 -7.61 27.04
C LEU A 8 5.47 -7.02 25.75
N THR A 9 5.00 -5.77 25.74
CA THR A 9 4.43 -5.16 24.51
C THR A 9 5.50 -4.90 23.46
N ASN A 10 6.73 -4.57 23.86
CA ASN A 10 7.83 -4.31 22.93
C ASN A 10 8.23 -5.56 22.12
N GLY A 11 8.13 -6.76 22.73
CA GLY A 11 8.39 -8.03 22.03
C GLY A 11 7.32 -8.35 20.98
N PHE A 12 6.04 -8.16 21.31
CA PHE A 12 4.93 -8.33 20.37
C PHE A 12 4.91 -7.24 19.28
N GLU A 13 5.32 -6.02 19.60
CA GLU A 13 5.45 -4.92 18.66
C GLU A 13 6.63 -5.13 17.71
N PHE A 14 7.74 -5.70 18.19
CA PHE A 14 8.89 -6.09 17.37
C PHE A 14 8.54 -7.24 16.41
N ILE A 15 7.82 -8.27 16.85
CA ILE A 15 7.39 -9.37 15.97
C ILE A 15 6.26 -8.93 15.04
N GLY A 16 5.41 -8.01 15.49
CA GLY A 16 4.30 -7.45 14.71
C GLY A 16 4.72 -6.39 13.69
N HIS A 17 5.98 -5.94 13.69
CA HIS A 17 6.46 -4.99 12.71
C HIS A 17 6.44 -5.62 11.30
N PRO A 18 5.86 -4.97 10.26
CA PRO A 18 5.70 -5.59 8.94
C PRO A 18 7.00 -6.17 8.36
N PHE A 19 8.11 -5.44 8.49
CA PHE A 19 9.42 -5.90 8.01
C PHE A 19 9.94 -7.15 8.73
N THR A 20 9.82 -7.22 10.05
CA THR A 20 10.28 -8.38 10.83
C THR A 20 9.36 -9.58 10.58
N ALA A 21 8.05 -9.36 10.51
CA ALA A 21 7.06 -10.39 10.20
C ALA A 21 7.32 -11.03 8.83
N ILE A 22 7.55 -10.22 7.78
CA ILE A 22 7.85 -10.72 6.43
C ILE A 22 9.20 -11.44 6.40
N LEU A 23 10.23 -10.92 7.08
CA LEU A 23 11.54 -11.57 7.16
C LEU A 23 11.43 -12.95 7.81
N VAL A 24 10.74 -13.04 8.95
CA VAL A 24 10.53 -14.30 9.68
C VAL A 24 9.69 -15.26 8.83
N ALA A 25 8.61 -14.81 8.21
CA ALA A 25 7.79 -15.63 7.32
C ALA A 25 8.60 -16.19 6.14
N CYS A 26 9.49 -15.39 5.55
CA CYS A 26 10.39 -15.82 4.48
C CYS A 26 11.36 -16.91 4.96
N LEU A 27 12.01 -16.73 6.11
CA LEU A 27 12.92 -17.72 6.69
C LEU A 27 12.19 -19.03 7.02
N VAL A 28 10.99 -18.95 7.60
CA VAL A 28 10.14 -20.10 7.89
C VAL A 28 9.72 -20.82 6.61
N ALA A 29 9.37 -20.08 5.55
CA ALA A 29 9.01 -20.67 4.26
C ALA A 29 10.21 -21.40 3.62
N ILE A 30 11.40 -20.79 3.60
CA ILE A 30 12.62 -21.41 3.08
C ILE A 30 12.97 -22.68 3.87
N TYR A 31 12.91 -22.61 5.20
CA TYR A 31 13.23 -23.76 6.04
C TYR A 31 12.19 -24.88 5.92
N GLY A 32 10.91 -24.54 6.05
CA GLY A 32 9.80 -25.48 6.10
C GLY A 32 9.45 -26.10 4.75
N LEU A 33 9.48 -25.32 3.67
CA LEU A 33 9.07 -25.78 2.33
C LEU A 33 10.26 -26.22 1.48
N ALA A 34 11.43 -25.58 1.60
CA ALA A 34 12.57 -25.91 0.75
C ALA A 34 13.54 -26.88 1.42
N MET A 35 14.11 -26.52 2.58
CA MET A 35 15.14 -27.34 3.23
C MET A 35 14.59 -28.65 3.80
N ARG A 36 13.42 -28.63 4.46
CA ARG A 36 12.82 -29.84 5.04
C ARG A 36 12.33 -30.85 3.99
N GLN A 37 12.04 -30.39 2.77
CA GLN A 37 11.68 -31.26 1.64
C GLN A 37 12.92 -31.78 0.87
N GLY A 38 14.13 -31.49 1.33
CA GLY A 38 15.38 -31.96 0.73
C GLY A 38 15.77 -31.22 -0.55
N MET A 39 15.26 -30.01 -0.78
CA MET A 39 15.59 -29.23 -1.97
C MET A 39 17.07 -28.77 -1.94
N PRO A 40 17.84 -28.95 -3.03
CA PRO A 40 19.21 -28.47 -3.09
C PRO A 40 19.28 -26.94 -3.00
N LYS A 41 20.29 -26.43 -2.30
CA LYS A 41 20.45 -24.98 -2.03
C LYS A 41 20.47 -24.13 -3.30
N ASP A 42 21.06 -24.64 -4.37
CA ASP A 42 21.15 -23.94 -5.65
C ASP A 42 19.77 -23.67 -6.25
N LYS A 43 18.86 -24.64 -6.14
CA LYS A 43 17.47 -24.50 -6.60
C LYS A 43 16.68 -23.50 -5.76
N VAL A 44 16.95 -23.43 -4.45
CA VAL A 44 16.35 -22.41 -3.57
C VAL A 44 16.81 -21.01 -3.98
N MET A 45 18.10 -20.85 -4.25
CA MET A 45 18.66 -19.57 -4.71
C MET A 45 18.10 -19.16 -6.07
N GLU A 46 17.94 -20.10 -7.00
CA GLU A 46 17.31 -19.86 -8.31
C GLU A 46 15.86 -19.35 -8.16
N ILE A 47 15.04 -20.03 -7.33
CA ILE A 47 13.65 -19.62 -7.06
C ILE A 47 13.59 -18.23 -6.44
N CYS A 48 14.44 -17.94 -5.45
CA CYS A 48 14.55 -16.62 -4.85
C CYS A 48 14.95 -15.56 -5.90
N GLY A 49 15.87 -15.90 -6.81
CA GLY A 49 16.28 -15.04 -7.91
C GLY A 49 15.12 -14.72 -8.87
N HIS A 50 14.35 -15.73 -9.28
CA HIS A 50 13.17 -15.52 -10.13
C HIS A 50 12.08 -14.69 -9.44
N ALA A 51 11.91 -14.82 -8.13
CA ALA A 51 10.95 -14.03 -7.37
C ALA A 51 11.35 -12.54 -7.27
N LEU A 52 12.65 -12.21 -7.36
CA LEU A 52 13.12 -10.82 -7.33
C LEU A 52 12.73 -10.03 -8.58
N GLN A 53 12.54 -10.68 -9.73
CA GLN A 53 12.17 -9.99 -10.97
C GLN A 53 10.81 -9.26 -10.87
N PRO A 54 9.69 -9.92 -10.50
CA PRO A 54 8.42 -9.23 -10.31
C PRO A 54 8.44 -8.30 -9.09
N ALA A 55 9.15 -8.67 -8.01
CA ALA A 55 9.28 -7.83 -6.83
C ALA A 55 10.01 -6.51 -7.14
N GLY A 56 11.04 -6.55 -7.99
CA GLY A 56 11.81 -5.38 -8.41
C GLY A 56 10.97 -4.35 -9.14
N ILE A 57 10.08 -4.79 -10.04
CA ILE A 57 9.15 -3.89 -10.75
C ILE A 57 8.21 -3.21 -9.75
N ILE A 58 7.65 -3.97 -8.80
CA ILE A 58 6.78 -3.41 -7.76
C ILE A 58 7.55 -2.40 -6.90
N LEU A 59 8.79 -2.71 -6.50
CA LEU A 59 9.65 -1.81 -5.72
C LEU A 59 9.95 -0.51 -6.47
N LEU A 60 10.25 -0.57 -7.77
CA LEU A 60 10.49 0.61 -8.60
C LEU A 60 9.24 1.49 -8.69
N VAL A 61 8.06 0.89 -8.85
CA VAL A 61 6.79 1.63 -8.90
C VAL A 61 6.45 2.27 -7.55
N ILE A 62 6.68 1.58 -6.44
CA ILE A 62 6.51 2.15 -5.09
C ILE A 62 7.48 3.31 -4.88
N GLY A 63 8.75 3.14 -5.24
CA GLY A 63 9.76 4.20 -5.14
C GLY A 63 9.40 5.44 -5.96
N ALA A 64 8.96 5.24 -7.21
CA ALA A 64 8.48 6.32 -8.06
C ALA A 64 7.25 7.03 -7.47
N GLY A 65 6.30 6.28 -6.88
CA GLY A 65 5.16 6.85 -6.16
C GLY A 65 5.58 7.72 -4.97
N GLY A 66 6.64 7.33 -4.25
CA GLY A 66 7.21 8.11 -3.15
C GLY A 66 7.80 9.46 -3.60
N VAL A 67 8.55 9.46 -4.70
CA VAL A 67 9.08 10.71 -5.29
C VAL A 67 7.94 11.57 -5.85
N PHE A 68 6.96 10.96 -6.53
CA PHE A 68 5.79 11.64 -7.06
C PHE A 68 4.97 12.32 -5.95
N LYS A 69 4.82 11.67 -4.78
CA LYS A 69 4.23 12.31 -3.59
C LYS A 69 4.95 13.62 -3.25
N GLN A 70 6.27 13.65 -3.21
CA GLN A 70 7.01 14.87 -2.86
C GLN A 70 6.79 15.97 -3.89
N VAL A 71 6.80 15.64 -5.19
CA VAL A 71 6.48 16.60 -6.25
C VAL A 71 5.05 17.18 -6.08
N LEU A 72 4.08 16.36 -5.67
CA LEU A 72 2.71 16.83 -5.39
C LEU A 72 2.62 17.73 -4.15
N VAL A 73 3.42 17.45 -3.13
CA VAL A 73 3.54 18.29 -1.93
C VAL A 73 4.16 19.63 -2.30
N ASP A 74 5.29 19.61 -3.01
CA ASP A 74 6.05 20.80 -3.39
C ASP A 74 5.29 21.70 -4.38
N SER A 75 4.45 21.11 -5.24
CA SER A 75 3.62 21.85 -6.20
C SER A 75 2.34 22.45 -5.60
N GLY A 76 2.01 22.13 -4.34
CA GLY A 76 0.77 22.60 -3.70
C GLY A 76 -0.51 22.02 -4.28
N VAL A 77 -0.41 20.97 -5.12
CA VAL A 77 -1.58 20.31 -5.72
C VAL A 77 -2.42 19.58 -4.66
N GLY A 78 -1.78 18.99 -3.64
CA GLY A 78 -2.47 18.30 -2.55
C GLY A 78 -3.52 19.16 -1.82
N PRO A 79 -3.13 20.33 -1.28
CA PRO A 79 -4.06 21.30 -0.69
C PRO A 79 -5.16 21.76 -1.65
N ALA A 80 -4.81 22.09 -2.91
CA ALA A 80 -5.79 22.56 -3.90
C ALA A 80 -6.84 21.48 -4.24
N LEU A 81 -6.44 20.21 -4.35
CA LEU A 81 -7.38 19.10 -4.54
C LEU A 81 -8.26 18.91 -3.30
N GLY A 82 -7.66 19.03 -2.11
CA GLY A 82 -8.35 18.96 -0.82
C GLY A 82 -9.42 20.04 -0.67
N GLU A 83 -9.10 21.29 -0.98
CA GLU A 83 -10.04 22.42 -0.97
C GLU A 83 -11.15 22.27 -2.02
N ALA A 84 -10.82 21.84 -3.24
CA ALA A 84 -11.82 21.61 -4.28
C ALA A 84 -12.84 20.53 -3.89
N LEU A 85 -12.38 19.46 -3.23
CA LEU A 85 -13.21 18.33 -2.82
C LEU A 85 -13.96 18.59 -1.50
N THR A 86 -13.35 19.33 -0.55
CA THR A 86 -14.01 19.75 0.70
C THR A 86 -14.99 20.90 0.49
N GLY A 87 -14.77 21.76 -0.51
CA GLY A 87 -15.73 22.80 -0.92
C GLY A 87 -17.08 22.25 -1.40
N MET A 88 -17.13 20.97 -1.80
CA MET A 88 -18.39 20.26 -2.09
C MET A 88 -19.10 19.69 -0.84
N GLY A 89 -18.52 19.85 0.35
CA GLY A 89 -19.08 19.33 1.60
C GLY A 89 -19.04 17.81 1.74
N LEU A 90 -18.24 17.11 0.93
CA LEU A 90 -18.15 15.66 0.97
C LEU A 90 -17.37 15.15 2.20
N PRO A 91 -17.85 14.09 2.88
CA PRO A 91 -17.07 13.38 3.88
C PRO A 91 -15.74 12.89 3.29
N ILE A 92 -14.63 13.13 4.00
CA ILE A 92 -13.29 12.80 3.52
C ILE A 92 -13.11 11.32 3.15
N ALA A 93 -13.85 10.41 3.81
CA ALA A 93 -13.85 8.99 3.49
C ALA A 93 -14.33 8.72 2.05
N ILE A 94 -15.38 9.42 1.62
CA ILE A 94 -15.93 9.31 0.26
C ILE A 94 -14.96 9.96 -0.73
N THR A 95 -14.37 11.10 -0.37
CA THR A 95 -13.35 11.76 -1.18
C THR A 95 -12.17 10.84 -1.48
N CYS A 96 -11.66 10.15 -0.46
CA CYS A 96 -10.57 9.17 -0.62
C CYS A 96 -10.96 8.02 -1.56
N PHE A 97 -12.18 7.51 -1.41
CA PHE A 97 -12.71 6.42 -2.24
C PHE A 97 -12.86 6.84 -3.70
N VAL A 98 -13.50 7.98 -3.96
CA VAL A 98 -13.76 8.50 -5.31
C VAL A 98 -12.44 8.85 -6.01
N LEU A 99 -11.49 9.45 -5.29
CA LEU A 99 -10.18 9.75 -5.84
C LEU A 99 -9.44 8.46 -6.23
N ALA A 100 -9.41 7.46 -5.35
CA ALA A 100 -8.79 6.18 -5.65
C ALA A 100 -9.47 5.46 -6.82
N ALA A 101 -10.80 5.53 -6.91
CA ALA A 101 -11.58 4.98 -8.01
C ALA A 101 -11.30 5.68 -9.34
N ALA A 102 -11.20 7.02 -9.35
CA ALA A 102 -10.87 7.78 -10.54
C ALA A 102 -9.47 7.43 -11.07
N VAL A 103 -8.48 7.37 -10.18
CA VAL A 103 -7.12 6.95 -10.55
C VAL A 103 -7.12 5.50 -11.04
N ARG A 104 -7.89 4.61 -10.42
CA ARG A 104 -8.03 3.21 -10.84
C ARG A 104 -8.59 3.10 -12.25
N ILE A 105 -9.60 3.87 -12.61
CA ILE A 105 -10.18 3.87 -13.96
C ILE A 105 -9.12 4.30 -15.00
N ILE A 106 -8.35 5.35 -14.69
CA ILE A 106 -7.32 5.89 -15.59
C ILE A 106 -6.11 4.94 -15.72
N GLN A 107 -5.66 4.36 -14.61
CA GLN A 107 -4.37 3.68 -14.53
C GLN A 107 -4.46 2.15 -14.58
N GLY A 108 -5.60 1.57 -14.23
CA GLY A 108 -5.86 0.15 -14.44
C GLY A 108 -5.11 -0.79 -13.51
N SER A 109 -4.26 -0.30 -12.59
CA SER A 109 -3.59 -1.12 -11.56
C SER A 109 -4.02 -0.70 -10.15
N ALA A 110 -4.48 -1.67 -9.34
CA ALA A 110 -5.02 -1.41 -8.01
C ALA A 110 -3.92 -0.90 -7.07
N THR A 111 -2.73 -1.49 -7.13
CA THR A 111 -1.58 -1.09 -6.32
C THR A 111 -1.14 0.33 -6.66
N VAL A 112 -1.06 0.66 -7.95
CA VAL A 112 -0.59 1.99 -8.35
C VAL A 112 -1.63 3.06 -8.04
N ALA A 113 -2.92 2.75 -8.26
CA ALA A 113 -4.01 3.64 -7.88
C ALA A 113 -4.05 3.91 -6.37
N CYS A 114 -3.86 2.87 -5.55
CA CYS A 114 -3.71 3.01 -4.09
C CYS A 114 -2.57 3.99 -3.73
N LEU A 115 -1.36 3.74 -4.22
CA LEU A 115 -0.18 4.54 -3.86
C LEU A 115 -0.31 5.99 -4.31
N THR A 116 -0.85 6.22 -5.49
CA THR A 116 -1.11 7.57 -6.01
C THR A 116 -2.16 8.29 -5.16
N ALA A 117 -3.28 7.63 -4.84
CA ALA A 117 -4.32 8.22 -3.99
C ALA A 117 -3.80 8.53 -2.58
N VAL A 118 -3.02 7.63 -1.97
CA VAL A 118 -2.34 7.89 -0.69
C VAL A 118 -1.43 9.11 -0.81
N GLY A 119 -0.60 9.19 -1.85
CA GLY A 119 0.30 10.33 -2.08
C GLY A 119 -0.43 11.67 -2.16
N LEU A 120 -1.62 11.68 -2.78
CA LEU A 120 -2.44 12.88 -2.93
C LEU A 120 -3.16 13.28 -1.62
N VAL A 121 -3.62 12.31 -0.84
CA VAL A 121 -4.46 12.57 0.34
C VAL A 121 -3.63 12.76 1.62
N MET A 122 -2.42 12.21 1.68
CA MET A 122 -1.57 12.27 2.87
C MET A 122 -1.33 13.68 3.42
N PRO A 123 -1.06 14.72 2.59
CA PRO A 123 -0.89 16.10 3.09
C PRO A 123 -2.15 16.68 3.73
N ILE A 124 -3.34 16.19 3.34
CA ILE A 124 -4.64 16.63 3.88
C ILE A 124 -4.91 15.92 5.21
N ILE A 125 -4.67 14.61 5.27
CA ILE A 125 -4.89 13.79 6.47
C ILE A 125 -3.96 14.21 7.63
N GLU A 126 -2.70 14.56 7.33
CA GLU A 126 -1.72 14.98 8.33
C GLU A 126 -2.16 16.24 9.09
N GLN A 127 -2.94 17.13 8.46
CA GLN A 127 -3.47 18.34 9.10
C GLN A 127 -4.67 18.06 10.02
N LEU A 128 -5.39 16.97 9.78
CA LEU A 128 -6.67 16.67 10.44
C LEU A 128 -6.52 15.90 11.76
N ASN A 129 -5.28 15.56 12.17
CA ASN A 129 -4.95 14.91 13.44
C ASN A 129 -5.86 13.71 13.79
N TYR A 130 -6.13 12.85 12.80
CA TYR A 130 -7.00 11.69 12.98
C TYR A 130 -6.42 10.66 13.96
N SER A 131 -7.32 10.00 14.71
CA SER A 131 -6.96 8.86 15.56
C SER A 131 -6.57 7.64 14.72
N GLY A 132 -5.82 6.69 15.30
CA GLY A 132 -5.39 5.48 14.59
C GLY A 132 -6.54 4.66 13.99
N ALA A 133 -7.71 4.64 14.64
CA ALA A 133 -8.91 3.97 14.11
C ALA A 133 -9.48 4.68 12.87
N GLN A 134 -9.45 6.01 12.85
CA GLN A 134 -9.90 6.79 11.69
C GLN A 134 -8.93 6.65 10.50
N MET A 135 -7.62 6.61 10.75
CA MET A 135 -6.65 6.30 9.70
C MET A 135 -6.85 4.91 9.09
N ALA A 136 -7.15 3.91 9.93
CA ALA A 136 -7.47 2.57 9.44
C ALA A 136 -8.76 2.53 8.61
N ALA A 137 -9.79 3.30 9.00
CA ALA A 137 -11.00 3.42 8.19
C ALA A 137 -10.72 4.08 6.84
N LEU A 138 -9.89 5.14 6.80
CA LEU A 138 -9.51 5.81 5.56
C LEU A 138 -8.69 4.92 4.64
N SER A 139 -7.77 4.10 5.19
CA SER A 139 -7.01 3.15 4.37
C SER A 139 -7.92 2.10 3.71
N ILE A 140 -8.97 1.65 4.40
CA ILE A 140 -10.00 0.77 3.83
C ILE A 140 -10.78 1.48 2.72
N CYS A 141 -11.14 2.76 2.90
CA CYS A 141 -11.81 3.53 1.85
C CYS A 141 -10.95 3.68 0.59
N ILE A 142 -9.66 3.99 0.74
CA ILE A 142 -8.72 4.08 -0.39
C ILE A 142 -8.56 2.71 -1.06
N ALA A 143 -8.36 1.65 -0.27
CA ALA A 143 -8.22 0.29 -0.78
C ALA A 143 -9.47 -0.15 -1.56
N GLY A 144 -10.67 0.10 -1.01
CA GLY A 144 -11.93 -0.17 -1.66
C GLY A 144 -12.08 0.56 -2.99
N GLY A 145 -11.75 1.86 -3.03
CA GLY A 145 -11.78 2.67 -4.25
C GLY A 145 -10.76 2.20 -5.30
N SER A 146 -9.62 1.67 -4.89
CA SER A 146 -8.60 1.19 -5.83
C SER A 146 -8.96 -0.10 -6.57
N ILE A 147 -10.01 -0.81 -6.14
CA ILE A 147 -10.40 -2.11 -6.70
C ILE A 147 -11.69 -2.00 -7.54
N VAL A 148 -12.35 -0.83 -7.55
CA VAL A 148 -13.60 -0.68 -8.32
C VAL A 148 -13.35 -0.59 -9.83
N VAL A 149 -14.36 -1.02 -10.60
CA VAL A 149 -14.44 -0.87 -12.06
C VAL A 149 -13.21 -1.46 -12.78
N SER A 150 -13.13 -2.78 -12.84
CA SER A 150 -12.18 -3.51 -13.69
C SER A 150 -12.54 -3.36 -15.17
N HIS A 151 -12.08 -2.26 -15.77
CA HIS A 151 -12.22 -1.97 -17.20
C HIS A 151 -11.14 -2.66 -18.04
N VAL A 152 -11.11 -2.46 -19.37
CA VAL A 152 -10.12 -3.09 -20.28
C VAL A 152 -8.66 -2.79 -19.94
N ASN A 153 -8.43 -1.75 -19.13
CA ASN A 153 -7.12 -1.32 -18.65
C ASN A 153 -6.62 -2.15 -17.45
N ASP A 154 -7.45 -3.02 -16.88
CA ASP A 154 -7.11 -3.84 -15.71
C ASP A 154 -6.69 -5.25 -16.11
N ALA A 155 -5.62 -5.75 -15.49
CA ALA A 155 -5.17 -7.13 -15.67
C ALA A 155 -6.27 -8.14 -15.26
N GLY A 156 -7.07 -7.80 -14.24
CA GLY A 156 -8.19 -8.64 -13.80
C GLY A 156 -9.27 -8.84 -14.88
N PHE A 157 -9.54 -7.84 -15.72
CA PHE A 157 -10.48 -7.95 -16.83
C PHE A 157 -9.96 -8.91 -17.92
N LEU A 158 -8.64 -8.93 -18.15
CA LEU A 158 -8.00 -9.73 -19.19
C LEU A 158 -7.76 -11.19 -18.80
N VAL A 159 -7.79 -11.52 -17.50
CA VAL A 159 -7.65 -12.89 -16.98
C VAL A 159 -8.94 -13.71 -17.12
N VAL A 160 -10.10 -13.08 -17.25
CA VAL A 160 -11.40 -13.76 -17.45
C VAL A 160 -11.58 -14.15 -18.93
N ARG A 161 -10.66 -14.97 -19.44
CA ARG A 161 -10.76 -15.63 -20.75
C ARG A 161 -10.70 -17.13 -20.60
#